data_AF-I3U946-F1
#
_entry.id   AF-I3U946-F1
#
_cell.length_a   1.000
_cell.length_b   1.000
_cell.length_c   1.000
_cell.angle_alpha   90.00
_cell.angle_beta   90.00
_cell.angle_gamma   90.00
#
_symmetry.space_group_name_H-M   'P 1'
#
loop_
_entity.id
_entity.type
_entity.pdbx_description
1 polymer ?
#
loop_
_entity_poly.entity_id
_entity_poly.type
_entity_poly.pdbx_seq_one_letter_code
_entity_poly.pdbx_strand_id
1 'polypeptide(L)' 'MKGKLNIFSLGYEQKLSKRTTIYAIASYGTGKLKFDNTENVKLKSTLVGVGLNHRF' A
#
# COMPACT_ATOMS: atom_id res chain seq x y z
N MET A 1 -14.57 -18.55 -1.05
CA MET A 1 -13.76 -17.78 -0.06
C MET A 1 -14.15 -16.31 -0.13
N LYS A 2 -14.68 -15.72 0.96
CA LYS A 2 -14.93 -14.27 1.06
C LYS A 2 -13.95 -13.67 2.09
N GLY A 3 -12.95 -12.93 1.60
CA GLY A 3 -11.98 -12.22 2.44
C GLY A 3 -12.24 -10.72 2.42
N LYS A 4 -12.20 -10.06 3.58
CA LYS A 4 -12.28 -8.59 3.66
C LYS A 4 -10.86 -8.06 3.86
N LEU A 5 -10.37 -7.30 2.87
CA LEU A 5 -9.08 -6.63 2.89
C LEU A 5 -9.31 -5.13 3.01
N ASN A 6 -8.78 -4.51 4.07
CA ASN A 6 -8.78 -3.06 4.23
C ASN A 6 -7.34 -2.58 4.04
N ILE A 7 -7.13 -1.70 3.06
CA ILE A 7 -5.82 -1.13 2.76
C ILE A 7 -5.89 0.34 3.13
N PHE A 8 -5.04 0.77 4.05
CA PHE A 8 -4.81 2.17 4.36
C PHE A 8 -3.53 2.62 3.66
N SER A 9 -3.57 3.71 2.91
CA SER A 9 -2.41 4.24 2.20
C SER A 9 -2.20 5.70 2.54
N LEU A 10 -0.98 6.05 2.89
CA LEU A 10 -0.51 7.42 3.10
C LEU A 10 0.62 7.68 2.10
N GLY A 11 0.59 8.84 1.45
CA GLY A 11 1.64 9.23 0.50
C GLY A 11 2.03 10.67 0.68
N TYR A 12 3.30 10.96 0.38
CA TYR A 12 3.84 12.31 0.26
C TYR A 12 4.47 12.49 -1.11
N GLU A 13 4.12 13.58 -1.77
CA GLU A 13 4.68 13.96 -3.07
C GLU A 13 5.44 15.27 -2.90
N GLN A 14 6.71 15.27 -3.33
CA GLN A 14 7.53 16.47 -3.40
C GLN A 14 7.89 16.78 -4.86
N LYS A 15 7.39 17.91 -5.33
CA LYS A 15 7.71 18.46 -6.65
C LYS A 15 9.06 19.16 -6.57
N LEU A 16 10.10 18.58 -7.19
CA LEU A 16 11.41 19.24 -7.28
C LEU A 16 11.46 20.24 -8.43
N SER A 17 10.70 19.99 -9.49
CA SER A 17 10.62 20.86 -10.66
C SER A 17 9.29 20.65 -11.40
N LYS A 18 9.02 21.43 -12.44
CA LYS A 18 7.88 21.24 -13.36
C LYS A 18 7.88 19.86 -14.05
N ARG A 19 9.04 19.19 -14.05
CA ARG A 19 9.30 17.93 -14.75
C ARG A 19 9.73 16.79 -13.83
N THR A 20 10.09 17.07 -12.60
CA THR A 20 10.63 16.05 -11.68
C THR A 20 9.86 16.06 -10.37
N THR A 21 9.32 14.90 -10.02
CA THR A 21 8.53 14.69 -8.82
C THR A 21 9.05 13.46 -8.10
N ILE A 22 9.38 13.60 -6.82
CA ILE A 22 9.66 12.47 -5.94
C ILE A 22 8.40 12.17 -5.14
N TYR A 23 8.09 10.89 -4.98
CA TYR A 23 6.96 10.45 -4.18
C TYR A 23 7.39 9.32 -3.25
N ALA A 24 6.85 9.35 -2.04
CA ALA A 24 6.98 8.31 -1.05
C ALA A 24 5.57 7.84 -0.69
N ILE A 25 5.37 6.53 -0.65
CA ILE A 25 4.11 5.90 -0.27
C ILE A 25 4.36 4.88 0.83
N ALA A 26 3.44 4.84 1.79
CA ALA A 26 3.37 3.82 2.81
C ALA A 26 1.93 3.30 2.83
N SER A 27 1.76 1.99 2.64
CA SER A 27 0.47 1.32 2.64
C SER A 27 0.48 0.22 3.69
N TYR A 28 -0.56 0.18 4.50
CA TYR A 28 -0.79 -0.84 5.50
C TYR A 28 -2.10 -1.58 5.18
N GLY A 29 -1.97 -2.80 4.70
CA GLY A 29 -3.05 -3.72 4.43
C GLY A 29 -3.34 -4.62 5.62
N THR A 30 -4.59 -4.65 6.07
CA THR A 30 -5.07 -5.64 7.04
C THR A 30 -6.20 -6.45 6.41
N GLY A 31 -5.99 -7.77 6.33
CA GLY A 31 -6.92 -8.71 5.74
C GLY A 31 -7.31 -9.79 6.74
N LYS A 32 -8.59 -10.15 6.78
CA LYS A 32 -9.03 -11.38 7.42
C LYS A 32 -9.47 -12.35 6.33
N LEU A 33 -8.74 -13.45 6.19
CA LEU A 33 -9.17 -14.56 5.35
C LEU A 33 -9.94 -15.55 6.24
N LYS A 34 -11.23 -15.73 5.93
CA LYS A 34 -12.02 -16.80 6.52
C LYS A 34 -11.86 -18.03 5.65
N PHE A 35 -11.10 -19.01 6.14
CA PHE A 35 -11.10 -20.35 5.58
C PHE A 35 -12.15 -21.17 6.34
N ASP A 36 -13.04 -21.85 5.62
CA ASP A 36 -14.21 -22.57 6.18
C ASP A 36 -13.84 -23.70 7.17
N ASN A 37 -12.56 -24.04 7.35
CA ASN A 37 -12.16 -25.21 8.15
C ASN A 37 -10.91 -25.05 9.03
N THR A 38 -10.28 -23.86 9.08
CA THR A 38 -9.09 -23.65 9.93
C THR A 38 -8.94 -22.16 10.25
N GLU A 39 -8.66 -21.90 11.53
CA GLU A 39 -8.22 -20.68 12.19
C GLU A 39 -8.12 -19.39 11.34
N ASN A 40 -8.76 -18.33 11.83
CA ASN A 40 -8.79 -17.01 11.19
C ASN A 40 -7.38 -16.43 11.00
N VAL A 41 -6.78 -16.64 9.82
CA VAL A 41 -5.48 -16.06 9.48
C VAL A 41 -5.65 -14.55 9.26
N LYS A 42 -5.06 -13.77 10.16
CA LYS A 42 -4.95 -12.30 10.02
C LYS A 42 -3.74 -12.00 9.14
N LEU A 43 -3.99 -11.55 7.92
CA LEU A 43 -2.94 -11.05 7.02
C LEU A 43 -2.67 -9.57 7.33
N LYS A 44 -1.41 -9.26 7.62
CA LYS A 44 -0.91 -7.89 7.77
C LYS A 44 0.18 -7.70 6.72
N SER A 45 0.03 -6.70 5.87
CA SER A 45 1.02 -6.35 4.87
C SER A 45 1.36 -4.88 5.01
N THR A 46 2.65 -4.59 5.23
CA THR A 46 3.18 -3.24 5.14
C THR A 46 3.92 -3.13 3.82
N LEU A 47 3.55 -2.16 3.01
CA LEU A 47 4.21 -1.81 1.77
C LEU A 47 4.76 -0.40 1.91
N VAL A 48 6.04 -0.22 1.62
CA VAL A 48 6.69 1.09 1.59
C VAL A 48 7.38 1.22 0.24
N GLY A 49 7.17 2.34 -0.42
CA GLY A 49 7.70 2.60 -1.76
C GLY A 49 8.19 4.03 -1.86
N VAL A 50 9.32 4.22 -2.51
CA VAL A 50 9.83 5.53 -2.91
C VAL A 50 10.05 5.51 -4.41
N GLY A 51 9.76 6.62 -5.08
CA GLY A 51 9.88 6.71 -6.52
C GLY A 51 10.17 8.14 -6.98
N LEU A 52 10.70 8.23 -8.19
CA LEU A 52 11.01 9.47 -8.85
C LEU A 52 10.40 9.40 -10.25
N ASN A 53 9.56 10.38 -10.55
CA ASN A 53 8.96 10.56 -11.85
C ASN A 53 9.65 11.74 -12.54
N HIS A 54 10.29 11.48 -13.69
CA HIS A 54 10.88 12.51 -14.53
C HIS A 54 10.16 12.53 -15.88
N ARG A 55 9.66 13.71 -16.27
CA ARG A 55 8.83 13.91 -17.45
C ARG A 55 9.63 14.72 -18.49
N PHE A 56 10.02 14.04 -19.57
CA PHE A 56 10.74 14.61 -20.72
C PHE A 56 9.86 15.58 -21.53
#